data_AF-A0A840BNY3-F1
#
_entry.id   AF-A0A840BNY3-F1
#
_cell.length_a   1.000
_cell.length_b   1.000
_cell.length_c   1.000
_cell.angle_alpha   90.00
_cell.angle_beta   90.00
_cell.angle_gamma   90.00
#
_symmetry.space_group_name_H-M   'P 1'
#
loop_
_entity.id
_entity.type
_entity.pdbx_description
1 polymer ?
#
loop_
_entity_poly.entity_id
_entity_poly.type
_entity_poly.pdbx_seq_one_letter_code
_entity_poly.pdbx_strand_id
1 'polypeptide(L)'
;MTPIRTYAENSPQAVGRIVAMMMVADGQLAEAELAYLSDPEQLASIGIDAQGLRTVLADHLVDIALASPSPHEAKVNAPPILDQVLAPVTDPDLRLKACVLAVHASGADEKIDSAEHAVMHYMLQKWGLTLEDVHDYLAAHIS
;
A
#
# COMPACT_ATOMS: atom_id res chain seq x y z
N MET A 1 -19.51 7.41 7.48
CA MET A 1 -18.57 6.78 6.53
C MET A 1 -18.92 5.32 6.42
N THR A 2 -19.03 4.81 5.21
CA THR A 2 -19.17 3.37 4.97
C THR A 2 -17.85 2.69 5.32
N PRO A 3 -17.85 1.61 6.13
CA PRO A 3 -16.64 0.86 6.39
C PRO A 3 -16.10 0.26 5.09
N ILE A 4 -14.79 0.35 4.86
CA ILE A 4 -14.14 -0.31 3.73
C ILE A 4 -13.95 -1.79 4.05
N ARG A 5 -13.84 -2.65 3.04
CA ARG A 5 -13.61 -4.09 3.25
C ARG A 5 -12.31 -4.31 4.04
N THR A 6 -12.37 -5.23 5.00
CA THR A 6 -11.22 -5.66 5.80
C THR A 6 -10.72 -7.03 5.30
N TYR A 7 -9.40 -7.19 5.19
CA TYR A 7 -8.77 -8.49 4.96
C TYR A 7 -8.36 -9.15 6.29
N ALA A 8 -8.12 -10.46 6.28
CA ALA A 8 -7.68 -11.16 7.47
C ALA A 8 -6.36 -10.57 8.01
N GLU A 9 -6.19 -10.61 9.33
CA GLU A 9 -4.99 -10.11 10.00
C GLU A 9 -3.72 -10.75 9.41
N ASN A 10 -2.71 -9.92 9.10
CA ASN A 10 -1.42 -10.30 8.52
C ASN A 10 -1.50 -11.13 7.23
N SER A 11 -2.65 -11.10 6.53
CA SER A 11 -2.82 -11.83 5.29
C SER A 11 -2.05 -11.18 4.12
N PRO A 12 -1.69 -11.96 3.08
CA PRO A 12 -1.15 -11.44 1.83
C PRO A 12 -1.99 -10.28 1.26
N GLN A 13 -3.32 -10.37 1.37
CA GLN A 13 -4.24 -9.35 0.87
C GLN A 13 -4.23 -8.08 1.72
N ALA A 14 -4.00 -8.17 3.04
CA ALA A 14 -3.85 -7.00 3.90
C ALA A 14 -2.61 -6.18 3.49
N VAL A 15 -1.48 -6.85 3.29
CA VAL A 15 -0.25 -6.20 2.80
C VAL A 15 -0.43 -5.71 1.36
N GLY A 16 -1.03 -6.53 0.49
CA GLY A 16 -1.34 -6.16 -0.89
C GLY A 16 -2.25 -4.93 -0.98
N ARG A 17 -3.11 -4.68 0.00
CA ARG A 17 -3.99 -3.50 0.01
C ARG A 17 -3.23 -2.21 0.29
N ILE A 18 -2.17 -2.28 1.10
CA ILE A 18 -1.26 -1.15 1.33
C ILE A 18 -0.50 -0.83 0.06
N VAL A 19 0.01 -1.85 -0.62
CA VAL A 19 0.67 -1.72 -1.93
C VAL A 19 -0.27 -1.09 -2.95
N ALA A 20 -1.48 -1.63 -3.10
CA ALA A 20 -2.49 -1.11 -4.02
C ALA A 20 -2.88 0.35 -3.72
N MET A 21 -2.95 0.71 -2.43
CA MET A 21 -3.22 2.09 -1.99
C MET A 21 -2.08 3.04 -2.37
N MET A 22 -0.82 2.59 -2.27
CA MET A 22 0.33 3.40 -2.67
C MET A 22 0.34 3.65 -4.18
N MET A 23 0.09 2.60 -4.98
CA MET A 23 0.04 2.69 -6.45
C MET A 23 -1.03 3.64 -6.99
N VAL A 24 -1.98 4.09 -6.16
CA VAL A 24 -3.06 5.00 -6.57
C VAL A 24 -3.13 6.24 -5.68
N ALA A 25 -2.06 6.53 -4.93
CA ALA A 25 -2.05 7.60 -3.93
C ALA A 25 -2.30 8.98 -4.54
N ASP A 26 -1.78 9.22 -5.74
CA ASP A 26 -1.96 10.45 -6.53
C ASP A 26 -3.23 10.43 -7.42
N GLY A 27 -3.94 9.30 -7.45
CA GLY A 27 -5.12 9.06 -8.28
C GLY A 27 -4.81 8.63 -9.72
N GLN A 28 -3.57 8.29 -10.04
CA GLN A 28 -3.15 7.79 -11.36
C GLN A 28 -2.58 6.37 -11.24
N LEU A 29 -2.48 5.69 -12.38
CA LEU A 29 -1.78 4.41 -12.52
C LEU A 29 -0.89 4.53 -13.76
N ALA A 30 0.37 4.89 -13.56
CA ALA A 30 1.39 4.94 -14.59
C ALA A 30 1.82 3.52 -15.01
N GLU A 31 2.46 3.42 -16.17
CA GLU A 31 2.96 2.14 -16.69
C GLU A 31 3.96 1.47 -15.74
N ALA A 32 4.78 2.25 -15.03
CA ALA A 32 5.75 1.74 -14.07
C ALA A 32 5.07 1.06 -12.86
N GLU A 33 4.00 1.63 -12.34
CA GLU A 33 3.22 1.06 -11.22
C GLU A 33 2.45 -0.18 -11.68
N LEU A 34 1.93 -0.17 -12.91
CA LEU A 34 1.29 -1.35 -13.51
C LEU A 34 2.28 -2.49 -13.74
N ALA A 35 3.56 -2.20 -13.99
CA ALA A 35 4.60 -3.22 -14.11
C ALA A 35 4.77 -4.00 -12.79
N TYR A 36 4.61 -3.34 -11.64
CA TYR A 36 4.64 -3.98 -10.33
C TYR A 36 3.59 -5.10 -10.19
N LEU A 37 2.40 -4.94 -10.78
CA LEU A 37 1.35 -5.99 -10.77
C LEU A 37 1.78 -7.30 -11.45
N SER A 38 2.88 -7.26 -12.18
CA SER A 38 3.41 -8.40 -12.94
C SER A 38 4.79 -8.83 -12.44
N ASP A 39 5.31 -8.25 -11.34
CA ASP A 39 6.59 -8.64 -10.74
C ASP A 39 6.42 -9.89 -9.87
N PRO A 40 6.84 -11.09 -10.34
CA PRO A 40 6.57 -12.32 -9.61
C PRO A 40 7.34 -12.42 -8.30
N GLU A 41 8.49 -11.76 -8.18
CA GLU A 41 9.36 -11.82 -7.00
C GLU A 41 8.75 -11.03 -5.86
N GLN A 42 8.34 -9.78 -6.13
CA GLN A 42 7.72 -8.92 -5.12
C GLN A 42 6.40 -9.52 -4.62
N LEU A 43 5.58 -10.08 -5.53
CA LEU A 43 4.30 -10.69 -5.19
C LEU A 43 4.47 -11.98 -4.37
N ALA A 44 5.40 -12.86 -4.79
CA ALA A 44 5.71 -14.08 -4.05
C ALA A 44 6.25 -13.77 -2.65
N SER A 45 6.96 -12.65 -2.47
CA SER A 45 7.50 -12.25 -1.17
C SER A 45 6.42 -12.09 -0.09
N ILE A 46 5.18 -11.73 -0.46
CA ILE A 46 4.05 -11.60 0.46
C ILE A 46 2.99 -12.70 0.30
N GLY A 47 3.27 -13.71 -0.51
CA GLY A 47 2.36 -14.84 -0.71
C GLY A 47 1.10 -14.48 -1.50
N ILE A 48 1.16 -13.49 -2.38
CA ILE A 48 0.07 -13.14 -3.31
C ILE A 48 0.50 -13.43 -4.75
N ASP A 49 -0.43 -13.77 -5.62
CA ASP A 49 -0.18 -13.82 -7.05
C ASP A 49 -0.66 -12.54 -7.74
N ALA A 50 -0.30 -12.38 -9.02
CA ALA A 50 -0.66 -11.21 -9.81
C ALA A 50 -2.19 -11.00 -9.89
N GLN A 51 -2.95 -12.09 -9.93
CA GLN A 51 -4.41 -12.00 -9.99
C GLN A 51 -5.00 -11.55 -8.65
N GLY A 52 -4.48 -12.04 -7.53
CA GLY A 52 -4.83 -11.64 -6.19
C GLY A 52 -4.57 -10.15 -5.96
N LEU A 53 -3.41 -9.64 -6.38
CA LEU A 53 -3.13 -8.21 -6.23
C LEU A 53 -4.07 -7.35 -7.09
N ARG A 54 -4.38 -7.77 -8.33
CA ARG A 54 -5.39 -7.11 -9.17
C ARG A 54 -6.77 -7.09 -8.52
N THR A 55 -7.18 -8.18 -7.89
CA THR A 55 -8.44 -8.22 -7.13
C THR A 55 -8.42 -7.26 -5.95
N VAL A 56 -7.32 -7.20 -5.20
CA VAL A 56 -7.16 -6.29 -4.07
C VAL A 56 -7.20 -4.82 -4.51
N LEU A 57 -6.53 -4.48 -5.63
CA LEU A 57 -6.59 -3.14 -6.21
C LEU A 57 -8.01 -2.77 -6.65
N ALA A 58 -8.72 -3.68 -7.33
CA ALA A 58 -10.10 -3.45 -7.73
C ALA A 58 -11.04 -3.26 -6.53
N ASP A 59 -10.90 -4.11 -5.50
CA ASP A 59 -11.64 -4.00 -4.24
C ASP A 59 -11.37 -2.64 -3.56
N HIS A 60 -10.12 -2.19 -3.55
CA HIS A 60 -9.74 -0.90 -2.96
C HIS A 60 -10.39 0.28 -3.67
N LEU A 61 -10.35 0.32 -5.01
CA LEU A 61 -10.98 1.37 -5.81
C LEU A 61 -12.51 1.39 -5.64
N VAL A 62 -13.15 0.21 -5.61
CA VAL A 62 -14.59 0.10 -5.33
C VAL A 62 -14.93 0.67 -3.95
N ASP A 63 -14.14 0.32 -2.93
CA ASP A 63 -14.40 0.77 -1.57
C ASP A 63 -14.23 2.29 -1.42
N ILE A 64 -13.24 2.87 -2.09
CA ILE A 64 -13.04 4.33 -2.13
C ILE A 64 -14.21 5.01 -2.84
N ALA A 65 -14.66 4.49 -3.97
CA ALA A 65 -15.80 5.03 -4.71
C ALA A 65 -17.09 4.99 -3.87
N LEU A 66 -17.32 3.93 -3.10
CA LEU A 66 -18.48 3.77 -2.21
C LEU A 66 -18.40 4.62 -0.94
N ALA A 67 -17.19 4.91 -0.46
CA ALA A 67 -16.97 5.73 0.73
C ALA A 67 -17.08 7.25 0.45
N SER A 68 -17.11 7.65 -0.82
CA SER A 68 -17.02 9.04 -1.24
C SER A 68 -18.39 9.63 -1.59
N PRO A 69 -18.73 10.84 -1.11
CA PRO A 69 -20.00 11.49 -1.43
C PRO A 69 -20.12 11.86 -2.92
N SER A 70 -18.99 12.04 -3.60
CA SER A 70 -18.92 12.20 -5.05
C SER A 70 -17.59 11.63 -5.60
N PRO A 71 -17.55 11.21 -6.88
CA PRO A 71 -16.33 10.67 -7.49
C PRO A 71 -15.14 11.65 -7.50
N HIS A 72 -15.40 12.95 -7.47
CA HIS A 72 -14.38 14.00 -7.47
C HIS A 72 -13.82 14.31 -6.07
N GLU A 73 -14.47 13.81 -5.01
CA GLU A 73 -14.06 14.01 -3.62
C GLU A 73 -13.42 12.75 -3.01
N ALA A 74 -13.25 11.70 -3.82
CA ALA A 74 -12.68 10.45 -3.40
C ALA A 74 -11.18 10.59 -3.11
N LYS A 75 -10.85 10.74 -1.82
CA LYS A 75 -9.47 10.83 -1.35
C LYS A 75 -8.97 9.44 -0.95
N VAL A 76 -8.18 8.83 -1.83
CA VAL A 76 -7.55 7.51 -1.64
C VAL A 76 -6.73 7.44 -0.34
N ASN A 77 -6.06 8.55 0.02
CA ASN A 77 -5.17 8.67 1.16
C ASN A 77 -5.78 9.40 2.37
N ALA A 78 -7.12 9.48 2.50
CA ALA A 78 -7.72 10.11 3.68
C ALA A 78 -7.37 9.34 4.97
N PRO A 79 -7.02 10.00 6.09
CA PRO A 79 -6.59 9.32 7.32
C PRO A 79 -7.49 8.18 7.80
N PRO A 80 -8.84 8.27 7.75
CA PRO A 80 -9.67 7.15 8.17
C PRO A 80 -9.66 5.94 7.22
N ILE A 81 -9.31 6.13 5.95
CA ILE A 81 -9.08 5.03 5.01
C ILE A 81 -7.73 4.39 5.34
N LEU A 82 -6.69 5.20 5.54
CA LEU A 82 -5.36 4.74 5.95
C LEU A 82 -5.44 3.92 7.25
N ASP A 83 -6.16 4.41 8.26
CA ASP A 83 -6.38 3.68 9.51
C ASP A 83 -6.96 2.28 9.30
N GLN A 84 -7.98 2.16 8.45
CA GLN A 84 -8.64 0.89 8.16
C GLN A 84 -7.78 -0.05 7.31
N VAL A 85 -7.00 0.50 6.36
CA VAL A 85 -6.07 -0.27 5.53
C VAL A 85 -4.88 -0.81 6.35
N LEU A 86 -4.37 -0.02 7.29
CA LEU A 86 -3.20 -0.36 8.09
C LEU A 86 -3.51 -1.24 9.31
N ALA A 87 -4.75 -1.20 9.83
CA ALA A 87 -5.14 -1.93 11.03
C ALA A 87 -4.90 -3.45 10.99
N PRO A 88 -5.14 -4.18 9.87
CA PRO A 88 -4.94 -5.63 9.82
C PRO A 88 -3.48 -6.07 9.77
N VAL A 89 -2.51 -5.16 9.60
CA VAL A 89 -1.07 -5.49 9.61
C VAL A 89 -0.51 -5.22 11.00
N THR A 90 -0.54 -6.26 11.84
CA THR A 90 -0.16 -6.20 13.26
C THR A 90 1.27 -6.68 13.51
N ASP A 91 1.78 -7.55 12.64
CA ASP A 91 3.14 -8.09 12.72
C ASP A 91 4.20 -7.00 12.43
N PRO A 92 5.18 -6.77 13.33
CA PRO A 92 6.21 -5.74 13.13
C PRO A 92 7.08 -5.92 11.89
N ASP A 93 7.42 -7.15 11.52
CA ASP A 93 8.24 -7.45 10.34
C ASP A 93 7.44 -7.15 9.06
N LEU A 94 6.17 -7.56 9.03
CA LEU A 94 5.29 -7.26 7.90
C LEU A 94 5.03 -5.76 7.72
N ARG A 95 5.07 -4.95 8.79
CA ARG A 95 4.96 -3.48 8.67
C ARG A 95 6.14 -2.88 7.94
N LEU A 96 7.36 -3.27 8.31
CA LEU A 96 8.58 -2.84 7.62
C LEU A 96 8.57 -3.31 6.16
N LYS A 97 8.21 -4.57 5.93
CA LYS A 97 8.05 -5.11 4.58
C LYS A 97 7.00 -4.37 3.76
N ALA A 98 5.86 -4.02 4.36
CA ALA A 98 4.83 -3.25 3.68
C ALA A 98 5.33 -1.84 3.29
N CYS A 99 6.12 -1.18 4.13
CA CYS A 99 6.78 0.09 3.76
C CYS A 99 7.70 -0.09 2.55
N VAL A 100 8.55 -1.12 2.56
CA VAL A 100 9.44 -1.44 1.43
C VAL A 100 8.68 -1.64 0.13
N LEU A 101 7.66 -2.50 0.16
CA LEU A 101 6.87 -2.82 -1.02
C LEU A 101 6.09 -1.62 -1.54
N ALA A 102 5.62 -0.74 -0.64
CA ALA A 102 4.99 0.50 -1.03
C ALA A 102 5.97 1.41 -1.79
N VAL A 103 7.23 1.54 -1.35
CA VAL A 103 8.26 2.31 -2.08
C VAL A 103 8.55 1.70 -3.45
N HIS A 104 8.65 0.37 -3.56
CA HIS A 104 8.86 -0.29 -4.85
C HIS A 104 7.66 -0.09 -5.79
N ALA A 105 6.43 -0.13 -5.24
CA ALA A 105 5.21 -0.04 -6.02
C ALA A 105 4.91 1.38 -6.54
N SER A 106 5.41 2.43 -5.89
CA SER A 106 5.32 3.81 -6.39
C SER A 106 6.24 4.11 -7.57
N GLY A 107 7.02 3.12 -8.04
CA GLY A 107 7.87 3.26 -9.23
C GLY A 107 8.95 4.34 -9.13
N ALA A 108 9.33 4.73 -7.91
CA ALA A 108 10.19 5.88 -7.68
C ALA A 108 11.65 5.59 -8.11
N ASP A 109 12.00 6.02 -9.32
CA ASP A 109 13.35 6.52 -9.59
C ASP A 109 13.40 7.97 -9.06
N GLU A 110 13.88 8.11 -7.81
CA GLU A 110 14.19 9.35 -7.07
C GLU A 110 13.10 10.43 -6.85
N LYS A 111 11.87 10.29 -7.36
CA LYS A 111 10.81 11.31 -7.16
C LYS A 111 9.48 10.73 -6.69
N ILE A 112 9.39 10.51 -5.38
CA ILE A 112 8.11 10.33 -4.69
C ILE A 112 7.36 11.68 -4.71
N ASP A 113 6.10 11.66 -5.10
CA ASP A 113 5.26 12.85 -5.17
C ASP A 113 4.72 13.27 -3.79
N SER A 114 3.95 14.35 -3.70
CA SER A 114 3.44 14.84 -2.40
C SER A 114 2.39 13.92 -1.76
N ALA A 115 1.64 13.16 -2.55
CA ALA A 115 0.57 12.29 -2.08
C ALA A 115 1.12 10.95 -1.57
N GLU A 116 2.07 10.36 -2.29
CA GLU A 116 2.81 9.16 -1.88
C GLU A 116 3.63 9.42 -0.61
N HIS A 117 4.31 10.59 -0.53
CA HIS A 117 5.00 11.01 0.68
C HIS A 117 4.05 11.11 1.87
N ALA A 118 2.83 11.63 1.67
CA ALA A 118 1.85 11.74 2.74
C ALA A 118 1.40 10.35 3.24
N VAL A 119 1.21 9.40 2.32
CA VAL A 119 0.87 8.00 2.66
C VAL A 119 2.01 7.35 3.44
N MET A 120 3.25 7.43 2.92
CA MET A 120 4.43 6.84 3.57
C MET A 120 4.65 7.44 4.97
N HIS A 121 4.59 8.77 5.09
CA HIS A 121 4.72 9.44 6.37
C HIS A 121 3.65 8.99 7.38
N TYR A 122 2.41 8.80 6.91
CA TYR A 122 1.34 8.31 7.76
C TYR A 122 1.57 6.87 8.22
N MET A 123 2.03 5.98 7.34
CA MET A 123 2.39 4.59 7.68
C MET A 123 3.45 4.56 8.80
N LEU A 124 4.53 5.32 8.62
CA LEU A 124 5.62 5.43 9.60
C LEU A 124 5.11 5.94 10.94
N GLN A 125 4.34 7.03 10.95
CA GLN A 125 3.75 7.56 12.18
C GLN A 125 2.81 6.56 12.86
N LYS A 126 1.95 5.88 12.09
CA LYS A 126 0.97 4.94 12.64
C LYS A 126 1.63 3.76 13.33
N TRP A 127 2.75 3.30 12.80
CA TRP A 127 3.47 2.14 13.31
C TRP A 127 4.64 2.49 14.24
N GLY A 128 4.95 3.77 14.42
CA GLY A 128 6.08 4.22 15.23
C GLY A 128 7.43 3.87 14.61
N LEU A 129 7.51 3.87 13.28
CA LEU A 129 8.71 3.57 12.50
C LEU A 129 9.36 4.84 11.97
N THR A 130 10.62 4.72 11.57
CA THR A 130 11.41 5.75 10.89
C THR A 130 11.81 5.27 9.50
N LEU A 131 12.30 6.19 8.66
CA LEU A 131 12.91 5.82 7.39
C LEU A 131 14.19 5.00 7.58
N GLU A 132 14.91 5.20 8.69
CA GLU A 132 16.10 4.41 9.05
C GLU A 132 15.74 2.95 9.30
N ASP A 133 14.64 2.69 10.02
CA ASP A 133 14.16 1.31 10.24
C ASP A 133 13.85 0.60 8.92
N VAL A 134 13.21 1.30 7.97
CA VAL A 134 12.89 0.76 6.64
C VAL A 134 14.16 0.50 5.82
N HIS A 135 15.12 1.43 5.86
CA HIS A 135 16.41 1.28 5.19
C HIS A 135 17.22 0.10 5.75
N ASP A 136 17.28 -0.05 7.07
CA ASP A 136 17.99 -1.15 7.72
C ASP A 136 17.33 -2.50 7.42
N TYR A 137 16.00 -2.53 7.38
CA TYR A 137 15.25 -3.70 6.94
C TYR A 137 15.60 -4.10 5.50
N LEU A 138 15.61 -3.14 4.57
CA LEU A 138 16.03 -3.36 3.18
C LEU A 138 17.44 -3.95 3.10
N ALA A 139 18.39 -3.33 3.79
CA ALA A 139 19.79 -3.75 3.79
C ALA A 139 19.98 -5.19 4.32
N ALA A 140 19.16 -5.61 5.29
CA ALA A 140 19.21 -6.95 5.85
C ALA A 140 18.60 -8.04 4.94
N HIS A 141 17.75 -7.67 3.96
CA HIS A 141 16.95 -8.61 3.18
C HIS A 141 17.26 -8.62 1.67
N ILE A 142 18.19 -7.79 1.18
CA ILE A 142 18.64 -7.72 -0.23
C ILE A 142 20.04 -8.35 -0.39
N SER A 143 20.34 -9.47 0.28
CA SER A 143 21.62 -10.20 0.12
C SER A 143 21.54 -11.39 -0.81
#